data_AF-A0A8K0EP92-F1
#
_entry.id   AF-A0A8K0EP92-F1
#
_cell.length_a   1.000
_cell.length_b   1.000
_cell.length_c   1.000
_cell.angle_alpha   90.00
_cell.angle_beta   90.00
_cell.angle_gamma   90.00
#
_symmetry.space_group_name_H-M   'P 1'
#
loop_
_entity.id
_entity.type
_entity.pdbx_description
1 polymer ?
#
loop_
_entity_poly.entity_id
_entity_poly.type
_entity_poly.pdbx_seq_one_letter_code
_entity_poly.pdbx_strand_id
1 'polypeptide(L)'
;MATSTDRMDDLVRDYLLYRGFTSTLKVFEGEIKSDKDRGFRADKVVEQMIGFIQQYELGALREYWGHLDRRVFCRLEHVHSTGTVWLYYMYLRLLTKQGMSVEDLIQVYLSLIRPVLEYGHVLLVGCSVNKLARSLLRLYLVHAMQNGRTEKVTEFFEKLAPEIQGQPEWREWFVLPFLSNPEQNPAFMMYFTKQWADTFIVSLHNFLSVIFHSMHILL
;
A
#
# COMPACT_ATOMS: atom_id res chain seq x y z
N MET A 1 -2.13 16.13 19.60
CA MET A 1 -0.89 15.48 20.04
C MET A 1 0.05 15.43 18.85
N ALA A 2 1.21 16.09 18.92
CA ALA A 2 2.21 16.06 17.86
C ALA A 2 2.78 14.64 17.73
N THR A 3 3.00 14.16 16.51
CA THR A 3 3.56 12.82 16.29
C THR A 3 5.03 12.74 16.62
N SER A 4 5.55 11.51 16.78
CA SER A 4 6.97 11.29 17.09
C SER A 4 7.90 11.95 16.07
N THR A 5 7.52 11.92 14.79
CA THR A 5 8.22 12.61 13.70
C THR A 5 8.13 14.13 13.82
N ASP A 6 6.94 14.69 14.08
CA ASP A 6 6.80 16.15 14.30
C ASP A 6 7.71 16.65 15.43
N ARG A 7 7.80 15.89 16.54
CA ARG A 7 8.67 16.21 17.67
C ARG A 7 10.15 16.10 17.31
N MET A 8 10.52 15.13 16.46
CA MET A 8 11.89 14.99 15.96
C MET A 8 12.27 16.18 15.08
N ASP A 9 11.37 16.59 14.19
CA ASP A 9 11.58 17.74 13.30
C ASP A 9 11.72 19.04 14.09
N ASP A 10 10.93 19.22 15.15
CA ASP A 10 11.06 20.36 16.08
C ASP A 10 12.47 20.39 16.70
N LEU A 11 12.98 19.26 17.19
CA LEU A 11 14.33 19.16 17.77
C LEU A 11 15.43 19.45 16.74
N VAL A 12 15.27 18.97 15.50
CA VAL A 12 16.22 19.25 14.42
C VAL A 12 16.21 20.74 14.06
N ARG A 13 15.03 21.37 14.00
CA ARG A 13 14.93 22.83 13.76
C ARG A 13 15.61 23.62 14.86
N ASP A 14 15.34 23.30 16.13
CA ASP A 14 15.96 23.97 17.28
C ASP A 14 17.48 23.81 17.27
N TYR A 15 17.98 22.61 16.95
CA TYR A 15 19.41 22.35 16.85
C TYR A 15 20.08 23.15 15.72
N LEU A 16 19.52 23.13 14.52
CA LEU A 16 20.06 23.85 13.36
C LEU A 16 20.04 25.37 13.60
N LEU A 17 18.98 25.89 14.24
CA LEU A 17 18.87 27.29 14.61
C LEU A 17 19.93 27.67 15.66
N TYR A 18 20.09 26.87 16.72
CA TYR A 18 21.07 27.11 17.78
C TYR A 18 22.51 27.14 17.26
N ARG A 19 22.84 26.30 16.29
CA ARG A 19 24.17 26.27 15.65
C ARG A 19 24.40 27.35 14.61
N GLY A 20 23.35 28.09 14.23
CA GLY A 20 23.42 29.12 13.18
C GLY A 20 23.44 28.55 11.76
N PHE A 21 23.02 27.30 11.54
CA PHE A 21 22.96 26.65 10.23
C PHE A 21 21.71 27.05 9.44
N THR A 22 21.51 28.37 9.25
CA THR A 22 20.29 28.95 8.68
C THR A 22 20.04 28.53 7.22
N SER A 23 21.09 28.34 6.43
CA SER A 23 20.97 27.82 5.06
C SER A 23 20.46 26.37 5.05
N THR A 24 21.00 25.51 5.91
CA THR A 24 20.56 24.10 6.05
C THR A 24 19.14 24.02 6.60
N LEU A 25 18.80 24.86 7.58
CA LEU A 25 17.44 24.96 8.11
C LEU A 25 16.43 25.30 7.01
N LYS A 26 16.74 26.27 6.14
CA LYS A 26 15.86 26.65 5.02
C LYS A 26 15.66 25.50 4.02
N VAL A 27 16.72 24.74 3.76
CA VAL A 27 16.64 23.53 2.90
C VAL A 27 15.77 22.47 3.57
N PHE A 28 16.03 22.16 4.84
CA PHE A 28 15.29 21.18 5.63
C PHE A 28 13.78 21.50 5.71
N GLU A 29 13.42 22.76 6.00
CA GLU A 29 12.03 23.21 6.01
C GLU A 29 11.38 23.13 4.62
N GLY A 30 12.16 23.39 3.56
CA GLY A 30 11.71 23.22 2.18
C GLY A 30 11.42 21.75 1.85
N GLU A 31 12.31 20.85 2.26
CA GLU A 31 12.16 19.41 2.07
C GLU A 31 10.95 18.87 2.84
N ILE A 32 10.75 19.26 4.10
CA ILE A 32 9.55 18.92 4.90
C ILE A 32 8.28 19.39 4.18
N LYS A 33 8.25 20.62 3.66
CA LYS A 33 7.06 21.12 2.92
C LYS A 33 6.79 20.36 1.64
N SER A 34 7.84 19.84 1.00
CA SER A 34 7.74 19.03 -0.20
C SER A 34 7.51 17.54 0.08
N ASP A 35 7.58 17.12 1.35
CA ASP A 35 7.44 15.73 1.75
C ASP A 35 5.99 15.24 1.55
N LYS A 36 5.80 14.52 0.44
CA LYS A 36 4.53 13.88 0.10
C LYS A 36 4.27 12.63 0.97
N ASP A 37 5.29 12.11 1.63
CA ASP A 37 5.23 10.90 2.44
C ASP A 37 4.61 11.19 3.83
N ARG A 38 4.38 12.48 4.17
CA ARG A 38 3.72 12.96 5.40
C ARG A 38 4.31 12.32 6.65
N GLY A 39 5.64 12.22 6.71
CA GLY A 39 6.35 11.54 7.80
C GLY A 39 5.93 10.08 7.99
N PHE A 40 5.48 9.41 6.92
CA PHE A 40 4.99 8.03 6.92
C PHE A 40 3.89 7.76 7.95
N ARG A 41 2.94 8.70 8.06
CA ARG A 41 1.77 8.56 8.92
C ARG A 41 0.60 7.97 8.15
N ALA A 42 0.24 6.72 8.46
CA ALA A 42 -0.84 6.00 7.79
C ALA A 42 -2.17 6.79 7.76
N ASP A 43 -2.57 7.40 8.89
CA ASP A 43 -3.77 8.25 8.96
C ASP A 43 -3.76 9.35 7.90
N LYS A 44 -2.62 10.03 7.74
CA LYS A 44 -2.50 11.18 6.86
C LYS A 44 -2.43 10.78 5.40
N VAL A 45 -1.86 9.62 5.10
CA VAL A 45 -1.85 9.04 3.75
C VAL A 45 -3.28 8.63 3.36
N VAL A 46 -4.00 7.92 4.23
CA VAL A 46 -5.38 7.51 4.00
C VAL A 46 -6.29 8.72 3.86
N GLU A 47 -6.21 9.70 4.76
CA GLU A 47 -6.98 10.94 4.71
C GLU A 47 -6.79 11.67 3.36
N GLN A 48 -5.55 11.71 2.84
CA GLN A 48 -5.28 12.30 1.54
C GLN A 48 -5.90 11.50 0.37
N MET A 49 -5.78 10.17 0.39
CA MET A 49 -6.40 9.32 -0.63
C MET A 49 -7.92 9.48 -0.68
N ILE A 50 -8.56 9.51 0.49
CA ILE A 50 -10.00 9.76 0.60
C ILE A 50 -10.35 11.18 0.12
N GLY A 51 -9.52 12.17 0.41
CA GLY A 51 -9.68 13.53 -0.12
C GLY A 51 -9.68 13.58 -1.65
N PHE A 52 -8.78 12.86 -2.32
CA PHE A 52 -8.78 12.76 -3.79
C PHE A 52 -10.03 12.05 -4.33
N ILE A 53 -10.53 11.03 -3.63
CA ILE A 53 -11.78 10.35 -4.00
C ILE A 53 -12.98 11.31 -3.89
N GLN A 54 -13.08 12.06 -2.80
CA GLN A 54 -14.16 13.02 -2.57
C GLN A 54 -14.17 14.18 -3.57
N GLN A 55 -13.00 14.55 -4.11
CA GLN A 55 -12.85 15.60 -5.11
C GLN A 55 -12.92 15.09 -6.54
N TYR A 56 -13.08 13.78 -6.75
CA TYR A 56 -13.08 13.14 -8.07
C TYR A 56 -11.77 13.32 -8.86
N GLU A 57 -10.64 13.39 -8.14
CA GLU A 57 -9.29 13.60 -8.69
C GLU A 57 -8.58 12.26 -8.93
N LEU A 58 -9.07 11.50 -9.93
CA LEU A 58 -8.54 10.17 -10.27
C LEU A 58 -7.04 10.20 -10.63
N GLY A 59 -6.61 11.24 -11.37
CA GLY A 59 -5.21 11.40 -11.77
C GLY A 59 -4.28 11.54 -10.56
N ALA A 60 -4.63 12.44 -9.64
CA ALA A 60 -3.87 12.66 -8.41
C ALA A 60 -3.85 11.42 -7.52
N LEU A 61 -4.98 10.70 -7.38
CA LEU A 61 -5.05 9.45 -6.64
C LEU A 61 -4.10 8.39 -7.20
N ARG A 62 -4.07 8.21 -8.53
CA ARG A 62 -3.18 7.26 -9.20
C ARG A 62 -1.72 7.63 -9.06
N GLU A 63 -1.38 8.91 -9.26
CA GLU A 63 -0.02 9.39 -9.09
C GLU A 63 0.46 9.19 -7.65
N TYR A 64 -0.39 9.47 -6.67
CA TYR A 64 -0.08 9.31 -5.26
C TYR A 64 0.12 7.83 -4.88
N TRP A 65 -0.74 6.93 -5.35
CA TRP A 65 -0.54 5.49 -5.16
C TRP A 65 0.76 5.02 -5.84
N GLY A 66 1.03 5.46 -7.08
CA GLY A 66 2.25 5.12 -7.80
C GLY A 66 3.52 5.66 -7.13
N HIS A 67 3.42 6.77 -6.40
CA HIS A 67 4.52 7.29 -5.58
C HIS A 67 4.84 6.34 -4.41
N LEU A 68 3.81 5.92 -3.66
CA LEU A 68 3.96 4.95 -2.57
C LEU A 68 4.50 3.61 -3.08
N ASP A 69 4.04 3.17 -4.25
CA ASP A 69 4.51 1.93 -4.86
C ASP A 69 6.03 1.97 -5.15
N ARG A 70 6.50 3.04 -5.78
CA ARG A 70 7.92 3.22 -6.14
C ARG A 70 8.85 3.50 -4.97
N ARG A 71 8.34 4.04 -3.87
CA ARG A 71 9.16 4.53 -2.74
C ARG A 71 9.11 3.59 -1.55
N VAL A 72 7.93 3.03 -1.30
CA VAL A 72 7.62 2.26 -0.10
C VAL A 72 7.43 0.79 -0.45
N PHE A 73 6.51 0.47 -1.37
CA PHE A 73 6.14 -0.92 -1.61
C PHE A 73 7.25 -1.72 -2.31
N CYS A 74 8.04 -1.09 -3.19
CA CYS A 74 9.21 -1.72 -3.81
C CYS A 74 10.25 -2.22 -2.79
N ARG A 75 10.35 -1.57 -1.61
CA ARG A 75 11.30 -1.98 -0.57
C ARG A 75 10.76 -3.14 0.27
N LEU A 76 9.44 -3.35 0.32
CA LEU A 76 8.84 -4.46 1.07
C LEU A 76 9.25 -5.82 0.51
N GLU A 77 9.51 -5.92 -0.79
CA GLU A 77 10.08 -7.12 -1.39
C GLU A 77 11.44 -7.49 -0.77
N HIS A 78 12.22 -6.49 -0.32
CA HIS A 78 13.54 -6.66 0.29
C HIS A 78 13.55 -6.82 1.82
N VAL A 79 12.53 -6.33 2.54
CA VAL A 79 12.50 -6.43 4.02
C VAL A 79 12.16 -7.83 4.49
N HIS A 80 11.26 -8.50 3.78
CA HIS A 80 10.79 -9.83 4.15
C HIS A 80 11.74 -10.96 3.74
N SER A 81 12.80 -10.67 2.98
CA SER A 81 13.90 -11.63 2.74
C SER A 81 14.78 -11.86 3.97
N THR A 82 14.74 -11.01 4.99
CA THR A 82 15.63 -11.13 6.17
C THR A 82 15.01 -11.95 7.31
N GLY A 83 13.68 -11.88 7.50
CA GLY A 83 12.97 -12.68 8.51
C GLY A 83 12.96 -14.19 8.19
N THR A 84 13.00 -14.54 6.91
CA THR A 84 13.12 -15.93 6.43
C THR A 84 14.50 -16.53 6.70
N VAL A 85 15.56 -15.72 6.79
CA VAL A 85 16.92 -16.17 7.15
C VAL A 85 16.97 -16.71 8.59
N TRP A 86 16.23 -16.11 9.51
CA TRP A 86 16.17 -16.57 10.91
C TRP A 86 15.39 -17.87 11.07
N LEU A 87 14.24 -17.98 10.40
CA LEU A 87 13.46 -19.23 10.33
C LEU A 87 14.25 -20.33 9.60
N TYR A 88 15.03 -19.96 8.59
CA TYR A 88 16.00 -20.81 7.89
C TYR A 88 17.06 -21.37 8.82
N TYR A 89 17.73 -20.53 9.62
CA TYR A 89 18.71 -20.99 10.61
C TYR A 89 18.09 -21.89 11.69
N MET A 90 16.85 -21.60 12.13
CA MET A 90 16.16 -22.41 13.13
C MET A 90 15.71 -23.76 12.58
N TYR A 91 15.20 -23.81 11.35
CA TYR A 91 14.75 -25.03 10.68
C TYR A 91 15.94 -25.93 10.27
N LEU A 92 17.01 -25.35 9.71
CA LEU A 92 18.26 -26.07 9.44
C LEU A 92 18.88 -26.68 10.70
N ARG A 93 18.82 -25.96 11.83
CA ARG A 93 19.27 -26.46 13.15
C ARG A 93 18.38 -27.58 13.69
N LEU A 94 17.11 -27.63 13.31
CA LEU A 94 16.18 -28.72 13.67
C LEU A 94 16.41 -29.96 12.80
N LEU A 95 16.68 -29.80 11.51
CA LEU A 95 16.87 -30.90 10.55
C LEU A 95 18.26 -31.55 10.67
N THR A 96 19.30 -30.81 11.03
CA THR A 96 20.62 -31.36 11.38
C THR A 96 20.59 -32.24 12.63
N LYS A 97 19.64 -32.02 13.55
CA LYS A 97 19.40 -32.92 14.70
C LYS A 97 18.77 -34.28 14.32
N GLN A 98 18.27 -34.45 13.09
CA GLN A 98 17.68 -35.70 12.60
C GLN A 98 18.65 -36.59 11.79
N GLY A 99 19.94 -36.24 11.72
CA GLY A 99 20.96 -37.12 11.12
C GLY A 99 20.95 -37.19 9.58
N MET A 100 20.25 -36.28 8.90
CA MET A 100 20.32 -36.15 7.45
C MET A 100 21.67 -35.60 7.00
N SER A 101 22.16 -36.05 5.84
CA SER A 101 23.36 -35.47 5.21
C SER A 101 23.10 -34.02 4.79
N VAL A 102 24.13 -33.18 4.83
CA VAL A 102 24.04 -31.75 4.46
C VAL A 102 23.63 -31.59 2.98
N GLU A 103 24.05 -32.51 2.11
CA GLU A 103 23.78 -32.48 0.68
C GLU A 103 22.30 -32.76 0.37
N ASP A 104 21.70 -33.74 1.03
CA ASP A 104 20.26 -34.05 0.91
C ASP A 104 19.41 -32.90 1.45
N LEU A 105 19.87 -32.26 2.52
CA LEU A 105 19.24 -31.10 3.15
C LEU A 105 19.23 -29.89 2.20
N ILE A 106 20.34 -29.65 1.50
CA ILE A 106 20.45 -28.60 0.48
C ILE A 106 19.52 -28.90 -0.69
N GLN A 107 19.43 -30.15 -1.14
CA GLN A 107 18.56 -30.54 -2.26
C GLN A 107 17.06 -30.41 -1.93
N VAL A 108 16.62 -30.83 -0.75
CA VAL A 108 15.24 -30.65 -0.28
C VAL A 108 14.89 -29.17 -0.14
N TYR A 109 15.84 -28.36 0.36
CA TYR A 109 15.66 -26.91 0.47
C TYR A 109 15.52 -26.26 -0.91
N LEU A 110 16.43 -26.54 -1.86
CA LEU A 110 16.42 -25.97 -3.21
C LEU A 110 15.16 -26.34 -4.00
N SER A 111 14.63 -27.54 -3.81
CA SER A 111 13.52 -28.08 -4.61
C SER A 111 12.12 -27.73 -4.10
N LEU A 112 11.90 -27.72 -2.78
CA LEU A 112 10.55 -27.61 -2.22
C LEU A 112 10.31 -26.30 -1.46
N ILE A 113 11.33 -25.82 -0.76
CA ILE A 113 11.16 -24.76 0.25
C ILE A 113 11.64 -23.41 -0.26
N ARG A 114 12.75 -23.37 -1.01
CA ARG A 114 13.30 -22.15 -1.61
C ARG A 114 12.30 -21.40 -2.48
N PRO A 115 11.53 -22.04 -3.38
CA PRO A 115 10.55 -21.32 -4.20
C PRO A 115 9.43 -20.69 -3.35
N VAL A 116 8.96 -21.42 -2.32
CA VAL A 116 7.85 -20.99 -1.48
C VAL A 116 8.28 -19.89 -0.49
N LEU A 117 9.50 -19.93 0.03
CA LEU A 117 10.02 -18.94 0.97
C LEU A 117 10.60 -17.69 0.29
N GLU A 118 11.35 -17.84 -0.81
CA GLU A 118 11.91 -16.69 -1.54
C GLU A 118 10.84 -15.95 -2.34
N TYR A 119 9.90 -16.67 -2.97
CA TYR A 119 8.92 -16.06 -3.86
C TYR A 119 7.52 -15.99 -3.25
N GLY A 120 7.12 -16.91 -2.35
CA GLY A 120 5.77 -16.93 -1.80
C GLY A 120 5.43 -15.68 -0.97
N HIS A 121 6.34 -15.20 -0.11
CA HIS A 121 6.10 -14.00 0.68
C HIS A 121 6.12 -12.72 -0.17
N VAL A 122 7.04 -12.63 -1.15
CA VAL A 122 7.13 -11.51 -2.11
C VAL A 122 5.86 -11.45 -2.98
N LEU A 123 5.39 -12.59 -3.48
CA LEU A 123 4.14 -12.71 -4.23
C LEU A 123 2.91 -12.40 -3.38
N LEU A 124 2.88 -12.78 -2.09
CA LEU A 124 1.77 -12.49 -1.17
C LEU A 124 1.66 -10.99 -0.85
N VAL A 125 2.78 -10.29 -0.64
CA VAL A 125 2.79 -8.84 -0.40
C VAL A 125 2.39 -8.08 -1.66
N GLY A 126 2.97 -8.40 -2.82
CA GLY A 126 2.56 -7.80 -4.10
C GLY A 126 1.09 -8.07 -4.46
N CYS A 127 0.58 -9.26 -4.14
CA CYS A 127 -0.84 -9.59 -4.28
C CYS A 127 -1.72 -8.74 -3.35
N SER A 128 -1.25 -8.45 -2.13
CA SER A 128 -1.97 -7.63 -1.16
C SER A 128 -2.02 -6.16 -1.57
N VAL A 129 -0.91 -5.59 -2.05
CA VAL A 129 -0.83 -4.23 -2.61
C VAL A 129 -1.80 -4.09 -3.79
N ASN A 130 -1.79 -5.04 -4.73
CA ASN A 130 -2.68 -5.01 -5.88
C ASN A 130 -4.16 -5.16 -5.52
N LYS A 131 -4.49 -5.93 -4.47
CA LYS A 131 -5.86 -6.03 -3.95
C LYS A 131 -6.32 -4.70 -3.32
N LEU A 132 -5.44 -4.05 -2.55
CA LEU A 132 -5.74 -2.74 -1.96
C LEU A 132 -5.92 -1.66 -3.04
N ALA A 133 -5.03 -1.61 -4.03
CA ALA A 133 -5.12 -0.69 -5.16
C ALA A 133 -6.45 -0.84 -5.90
N ARG A 134 -6.85 -2.08 -6.20
CA ARG A 134 -8.13 -2.38 -6.86
C ARG A 134 -9.33 -1.96 -6.00
N SER A 135 -9.30 -2.26 -4.70
CA SER A 135 -10.35 -1.84 -3.78
C SER A 135 -10.44 -0.32 -3.63
N LEU A 136 -9.32 0.40 -3.70
CA LEU A 136 -9.28 1.87 -3.70
C LEU A 136 -9.96 2.46 -4.95
N LEU A 137 -9.69 1.89 -6.12
CA LEU A 137 -10.35 2.29 -7.37
C LEU A 137 -11.84 1.95 -7.36
N ARG A 138 -12.23 0.82 -6.77
CA ARG A 138 -13.64 0.46 -6.56
C ARG A 138 -14.34 1.45 -5.63
N LEU A 139 -13.67 1.88 -4.56
CA LEU A 139 -14.19 2.90 -3.63
C LEU A 139 -14.43 4.23 -4.37
N TYR A 140 -13.52 4.63 -5.25
CA TYR A 140 -13.70 5.80 -6.12
C TYR A 140 -14.96 5.68 -6.99
N LEU A 141 -15.14 4.55 -7.69
CA LEU A 141 -16.29 4.31 -8.56
C LEU A 141 -17.61 4.30 -7.78
N VAL A 142 -17.66 3.62 -6.64
CA VAL A 142 -18.84 3.60 -5.77
C VAL A 142 -19.17 5.01 -5.29
N HIS A 143 -18.17 5.77 -4.85
CA HIS A 143 -18.36 7.14 -4.37
C HIS A 143 -18.91 8.05 -5.48
N ALA A 144 -18.40 7.94 -6.70
CA ALA A 144 -18.91 8.68 -7.85
C ALA A 144 -20.36 8.29 -8.20
N MET A 145 -20.69 7.00 -8.21
CA MET A 145 -22.06 6.54 -8.46
C MET A 145 -23.04 7.01 -7.36
N GLN A 146 -22.67 6.91 -6.09
CA GLN A 146 -23.52 7.34 -4.96
C GLN A 146 -23.85 8.84 -4.98
N ASN A 147 -22.96 9.66 -5.55
CA ASN A 147 -23.16 11.10 -5.69
C ASN A 147 -23.72 11.52 -7.06
N GLY A 148 -24.17 10.56 -7.88
CA GLY A 148 -24.72 10.83 -9.21
C GLY A 148 -23.71 11.35 -10.23
N ARG A 149 -22.41 11.16 -9.98
CA ARG A 149 -21.29 11.62 -10.83
C ARG A 149 -20.92 10.59 -11.89
N THR A 150 -21.90 10.16 -12.68
CA THR A 150 -21.71 9.12 -13.71
C THR A 150 -20.69 9.53 -14.77
N GLU A 151 -20.54 10.82 -15.05
CA GLU A 151 -19.51 11.35 -15.96
C GLU A 151 -18.09 10.97 -15.51
N LYS A 152 -17.84 10.95 -14.20
CA LYS A 152 -16.53 10.57 -13.63
C LYS A 152 -16.29 9.07 -13.68
N VAL A 153 -17.35 8.27 -13.67
CA VAL A 153 -17.29 6.81 -13.84
C VAL A 153 -16.99 6.48 -15.31
N THR A 154 -17.62 7.17 -16.26
CA THR A 154 -17.29 7.05 -17.68
C THR A 154 -15.84 7.46 -17.95
N GLU A 155 -15.41 8.63 -17.44
CA GLU A 155 -14.02 9.11 -17.55
C GLU A 155 -13.01 8.10 -16.99
N PHE A 156 -13.34 7.45 -15.87
CA PHE A 156 -12.52 6.38 -15.29
C PHE A 156 -12.31 5.24 -16.28
N PHE A 157 -13.38 4.70 -16.85
CA PHE A 157 -13.27 3.56 -17.76
C PHE A 157 -12.63 3.94 -19.08
N GLU A 158 -12.85 5.14 -19.61
CA GLU A 158 -12.14 5.63 -20.81
C GLU A 158 -10.62 5.66 -20.62
N LYS A 159 -10.16 6.12 -19.44
CA LYS A 159 -8.73 6.25 -19.14
C LYS A 159 -8.07 4.93 -18.72
N LEU A 160 -8.76 4.09 -17.94
CA LEU A 160 -8.18 2.89 -17.35
C LEU A 160 -8.55 1.58 -18.07
N ALA A 161 -9.54 1.56 -18.96
CA ALA A 161 -9.91 0.34 -19.69
C ALA A 161 -8.73 -0.42 -20.31
N PRO A 162 -7.74 0.23 -20.96
CA PRO A 162 -6.61 -0.49 -21.55
C PRO A 162 -5.80 -1.31 -20.54
N GLU A 163 -5.72 -0.83 -19.29
CA GLU A 163 -4.94 -1.45 -18.21
C GLU A 163 -5.73 -2.55 -17.47
N ILE A 164 -7.05 -2.41 -17.37
CA ILE A 164 -7.89 -3.29 -16.54
C ILE A 164 -8.70 -4.33 -17.33
N GLN A 165 -8.87 -4.19 -18.65
CA GLN A 165 -9.69 -5.10 -19.47
C GLN A 165 -9.22 -6.57 -19.46
N GLY A 166 -7.92 -6.81 -19.24
CA GLY A 166 -7.35 -8.17 -19.15
C GLY A 166 -7.54 -8.83 -17.78
N GLN A 167 -8.10 -8.12 -16.80
CA GLN A 167 -8.22 -8.60 -15.42
C GLN A 167 -9.64 -9.11 -15.16
N PRO A 168 -9.83 -10.40 -14.81
CA PRO A 168 -11.16 -10.99 -14.64
C PRO A 168 -11.98 -10.30 -13.54
N GLU A 169 -11.33 -9.75 -12.52
CA GLU A 169 -11.98 -9.08 -11.39
C GLU A 169 -12.65 -7.74 -11.75
N TRP A 170 -12.33 -7.18 -12.93
CA TRP A 170 -12.93 -5.95 -13.45
C TRP A 170 -14.04 -6.21 -14.46
N ARG A 171 -14.19 -7.45 -14.94
CA ARG A 171 -15.13 -7.81 -16.02
C ARG A 171 -16.56 -7.34 -15.73
N GLU A 172 -17.06 -7.61 -14.52
CA GLU A 172 -18.42 -7.23 -14.14
C GLU A 172 -18.54 -5.71 -13.95
N TRP A 173 -17.48 -5.03 -13.54
CA TRP A 173 -17.48 -3.59 -13.26
C TRP A 173 -17.66 -2.72 -14.51
N PHE A 174 -17.34 -3.22 -15.71
CA PHE A 174 -17.56 -2.48 -16.95
C PHE A 174 -19.05 -2.21 -17.26
N VAL A 175 -19.97 -2.95 -16.64
CA VAL A 175 -21.41 -2.68 -16.78
C VAL A 175 -21.87 -1.51 -15.90
N LEU A 176 -21.07 -1.12 -14.89
CA LEU A 176 -21.44 -0.17 -13.85
C LEU A 176 -21.94 1.18 -14.39
N PRO A 177 -21.31 1.82 -15.40
CA PRO A 177 -21.79 3.11 -15.92
C PRO A 177 -23.19 3.05 -16.56
N PHE A 178 -23.65 1.86 -16.93
CA PHE A 178 -24.92 1.65 -17.61
C PHE A 178 -26.04 1.22 -16.65
N LEU A 179 -25.74 1.03 -15.36
CA LEU A 179 -26.73 0.65 -14.36
C LEU A 179 -27.42 1.88 -13.77
N SER A 180 -28.76 1.91 -13.81
CA SER A 180 -29.55 2.96 -13.17
C SER A 180 -29.50 2.89 -11.63
N ASN A 181 -29.51 1.68 -11.07
CA ASN A 181 -29.47 1.44 -9.61
C ASN A 181 -28.42 0.35 -9.28
N PRO A 182 -27.12 0.68 -9.25
CA PRO A 182 -26.07 -0.29 -8.99
C PRO A 182 -26.14 -0.91 -7.59
N GLU A 183 -26.67 -0.19 -6.60
CA GLU A 183 -26.86 -0.66 -5.22
C GLU A 183 -27.86 -1.82 -5.07
N GLN A 184 -28.80 -1.98 -6.02
CA GLN A 184 -29.77 -3.07 -6.02
C GLN A 184 -29.25 -4.31 -6.75
N ASN A 185 -28.15 -4.18 -7.49
CA ASN A 185 -27.57 -5.30 -8.23
C ASN A 185 -26.83 -6.23 -7.24
N PRO A 186 -27.16 -7.54 -7.19
CA PRO A 186 -26.51 -8.48 -6.29
C PRO A 186 -24.98 -8.53 -6.39
N ALA A 187 -24.42 -8.26 -7.58
CA ALA A 187 -22.98 -8.23 -7.79
C ALA A 187 -22.29 -7.02 -7.12
N PHE A 188 -23.03 -5.92 -6.95
CA PHE A 188 -22.48 -4.64 -6.49
C PHE A 188 -22.96 -4.22 -5.09
N MET A 189 -24.10 -4.73 -4.63
CA MET A 189 -24.76 -4.28 -3.40
C MET A 189 -23.83 -4.20 -2.19
N MET A 190 -22.89 -5.15 -2.03
CA MET A 190 -21.94 -5.15 -0.92
C MET A 190 -21.01 -3.93 -0.93
N TYR A 191 -20.60 -3.48 -2.11
CA TYR A 191 -19.66 -2.36 -2.28
C TYR A 191 -20.32 -1.02 -1.97
N PHE A 192 -21.65 -0.92 -2.12
CA PHE A 192 -22.41 0.29 -1.79
C PHE A 192 -22.72 0.42 -0.30
N THR A 193 -22.33 -0.57 0.53
CA THR A 193 -22.51 -0.49 1.98
C THR A 193 -21.42 0.37 2.65
N LYS A 194 -21.83 1.17 3.63
CA LYS A 194 -20.88 1.92 4.48
C LYS A 194 -19.90 0.98 5.20
N GLN A 195 -20.38 -0.19 5.63
CA GLN A 195 -19.56 -1.21 6.29
C GLN A 195 -18.37 -1.67 5.43
N TRP A 196 -18.60 -1.91 4.13
CA TRP A 196 -17.51 -2.28 3.22
C TRP A 196 -16.46 -1.18 3.12
N ALA A 197 -16.88 0.07 2.94
CA ALA A 197 -15.99 1.22 2.85
C ALA A 197 -15.16 1.41 4.14
N ASP A 198 -15.82 1.40 5.30
CA ASP A 198 -15.15 1.54 6.60
C ASP A 198 -14.15 0.40 6.84
N THR A 199 -14.53 -0.84 6.53
CA THR A 199 -13.66 -2.01 6.67
C THR A 199 -12.43 -1.92 5.77
N PHE A 200 -12.60 -1.48 4.53
CA PHE A 200 -11.49 -1.27 3.60
C PHE A 200 -10.55 -0.15 4.10
N ILE A 201 -11.09 0.98 4.56
CA ILE A 201 -10.31 2.11 5.08
C ILE A 201 -9.45 1.68 6.27
N VAL A 202 -10.04 0.94 7.22
CA VAL A 202 -9.31 0.38 8.38
C VAL A 202 -8.21 -0.58 7.90
N SER A 203 -8.50 -1.43 6.92
CA SER A 203 -7.52 -2.38 6.38
C SER A 203 -6.34 -1.67 5.70
N LEU A 204 -6.62 -0.63 4.91
CA LEU A 204 -5.61 0.19 4.26
C LEU A 204 -4.73 0.92 5.27
N HIS A 205 -5.35 1.51 6.30
CA HIS A 205 -4.64 2.17 7.38
C HIS A 205 -3.71 1.21 8.14
N ASN A 206 -4.23 0.04 8.54
CA ASN A 206 -3.46 -0.97 9.27
C ASN A 206 -2.28 -1.46 8.43
N PHE A 207 -2.50 -1.71 7.13
CA PHE A 207 -1.47 -2.11 6.19
C PHE A 207 -0.35 -1.06 6.12
N LEU A 208 -0.70 0.21 5.87
CA LEU A 208 0.28 1.30 5.80
C LEU A 208 1.00 1.51 7.14
N SER A 209 0.30 1.38 8.27
CA SER A 209 0.89 1.52 9.62
C SER A 209 1.98 0.48 9.86
N VAL A 210 1.72 -0.78 9.51
CA VAL A 210 2.70 -1.87 9.65
C VAL A 210 3.92 -1.62 8.77
N ILE A 211 3.71 -1.17 7.54
CA ILE A 211 4.78 -0.88 6.58
C ILE A 211 5.64 0.28 7.05
N PHE A 212 5.02 1.38 7.45
CA PHE A 212 5.75 2.55 7.90
C PHE A 212 6.52 2.29 9.20
N HIS A 213 5.95 1.48 10.09
CA HIS A 213 6.66 1.01 11.28
C HIS A 213 7.86 0.13 10.93
N SER A 214 7.73 -0.82 9.98
CA SER A 214 8.84 -1.68 9.58
C SER A 214 9.95 -0.92 8.85
N MET A 215 9.62 0.15 8.13
CA MET A 215 10.61 1.05 7.53
C MET A 215 11.39 1.85 8.56
N HIS A 216 10.75 2.33 9.61
CA HIS A 216 11.43 3.06 10.69
C HIS A 216 12.38 2.17 11.50
N ILE A 217 12.20 0.84 11.50
CA ILE A 217 13.11 -0.10 12.15
C ILE A 217 14.39 -0.35 11.32
N LEU A 218 14.35 -0.08 10.02
CA LEU A 218 15.43 -0.38 9.06
C LEU A 218 16.31 0.81 8.69
N LEU A 219 16.00 2.00 9.21
CA LEU A 219 16.80 3.22 9.13
C LEU A 219 17.43 3.51 10.48
#